data_AF-A0A1J3DJS7-F1
#
_entry.id   AF-A0A1J3DJS7-F1
#
_cell.length_a   1.000
_cell.length_b   1.000
_cell.length_c   1.000
_cell.angle_alpha   90.00
_cell.angle_beta   90.00
_cell.angle_gamma   90.00
#
_symmetry.space_group_name_H-M   'P 1'
#
loop_
_entity.id
_entity.type
_entity.pdbx_description
1 polymer ?
#
loop_
_entity_poly.entity_id
_entity_poly.type
_entity_poly.pdbx_seq_one_letter_code
_entity_poly.pdbx_strand_id
1 'polypeptide(L)'
;MIPSTAIVIATPQQCIEQKCHDQLGACAKDAKCFAALQDCEKECGNSTTCYSTCLAKKGNTNASALWKCIIDNDCLNAVEVTAVATFGDIQQCVEQKCPNQWAACQKDSKCVPALQDCEKKCGTKSSCWTLCLPTKGSQAAIDVAKCAQANGCVGIIPSIVSMSQ
;
A
#
# COMPACT_ATOMS: atom_id res chain seq x y z
N MET A 1 -27.53 -2.43 -25.37
CA MET A 1 -27.18 -1.48 -24.30
C MET A 1 -26.79 -2.32 -23.10
N ILE A 2 -25.50 -2.55 -22.90
CA ILE A 2 -24.98 -3.22 -21.71
C ILE A 2 -24.89 -2.12 -20.64
N PRO A 3 -25.44 -2.31 -19.43
CA PRO A 3 -25.24 -1.32 -18.38
C PRO A 3 -23.74 -1.27 -18.09
N SER A 4 -23.11 -0.14 -18.38
CA SER A 4 -21.76 0.13 -17.94
C SER A 4 -21.77 0.18 -16.42
N THR A 5 -21.54 -0.96 -15.78
CA THR A 5 -21.24 -1.02 -14.36
C THR A 5 -19.95 -0.25 -14.18
N ALA A 6 -20.05 1.01 -13.76
CA ALA A 6 -18.89 1.78 -13.34
C ALA A 6 -18.27 1.03 -12.16
N ILE A 7 -17.18 0.31 -12.42
CA ILE A 7 -16.36 -0.25 -11.36
C ILE A 7 -15.72 0.98 -10.70
N VAL A 8 -16.30 1.44 -9.59
CA VAL A 8 -15.70 2.48 -8.76
C VAL A 8 -14.52 1.83 -8.04
N ILE A 9 -13.38 1.84 -8.71
CA ILE A 9 -12.07 1.50 -8.14
C ILE A 9 -11.72 2.69 -7.27
N ALA A 10 -11.56 2.51 -5.95
CA ALA A 10 -11.18 3.58 -5.04
C ALA A 10 -9.66 3.55 -4.81
N THR A 11 -8.94 4.57 -5.28
CA THR A 11 -7.57 4.90 -4.83
C THR A 11 -7.57 5.23 -3.34
N PRO A 12 -6.43 5.28 -2.62
CA PRO A 12 -6.38 5.81 -1.26
C PRO A 12 -6.99 7.20 -1.17
N GLN A 13 -6.67 8.07 -2.12
CA GLN A 13 -7.30 9.38 -2.22
C GLN A 13 -8.83 9.28 -2.36
N GLN A 14 -9.35 8.46 -3.28
CA GLN A 14 -10.80 8.30 -3.46
C GLN A 14 -11.47 7.62 -2.26
N CYS A 15 -10.78 6.69 -1.58
CA CYS A 15 -11.25 6.12 -0.33
C CYS A 15 -11.36 7.20 0.73
N ILE A 16 -10.37 8.07 0.85
CA ILE A 16 -10.39 9.20 1.78
C ILE A 16 -11.50 10.18 1.41
N GLU A 17 -11.64 10.54 0.14
CA GLU A 17 -12.69 11.44 -0.34
C GLU A 17 -14.09 10.86 -0.14
N GLN A 18 -14.27 9.54 -0.21
CA GLN A 18 -15.57 8.88 -0.03
C GLN A 18 -15.90 8.52 1.43
N LYS A 19 -14.90 8.10 2.22
CA LYS A 19 -15.08 7.54 3.57
C LYS A 19 -14.68 8.52 4.67
N CYS A 20 -13.79 9.46 4.37
CA CYS A 20 -13.21 10.41 5.31
C CYS A 20 -13.40 11.86 4.87
N HIS A 21 -14.43 12.14 4.06
CA HIS A 21 -14.71 13.46 3.48
C HIS A 21 -14.72 14.57 4.53
N ASP A 22 -15.41 14.37 5.64
CA ASP A 22 -15.56 15.38 6.69
C ASP A 22 -14.24 15.66 7.40
N GLN A 23 -13.46 14.60 7.69
CA GLN A 23 -12.15 14.72 8.32
C GLN A 23 -11.14 15.36 7.37
N LEU A 24 -11.21 15.05 6.07
CA LEU A 24 -10.41 15.68 5.03
C LEU A 24 -10.74 17.17 4.92
N GLY A 25 -12.03 17.52 4.90
CA GLY A 25 -12.49 18.91 4.86
C GLY A 25 -12.12 19.71 6.10
N ALA A 26 -12.14 19.10 7.28
CA ALA A 26 -11.67 19.71 8.53
C ALA A 26 -10.16 19.94 8.50
N CYS A 27 -9.39 18.95 8.03
CA CYS A 27 -7.94 19.06 7.86
C CYS A 27 -7.56 20.15 6.84
N ALA A 28 -8.28 20.26 5.72
CA ALA A 28 -8.01 21.27 4.71
C ALA A 28 -8.24 22.72 5.19
N LYS A 29 -9.12 22.92 6.18
CA LYS A 29 -9.35 24.23 6.81
C LYS A 29 -8.32 24.56 7.91
N ASP A 30 -7.49 23.59 8.30
CA ASP A 30 -6.44 23.75 9.30
C ASP A 30 -5.08 23.89 8.61
N ALA A 31 -4.54 25.10 8.65
CA ALA A 31 -3.28 25.46 8.02
C ALA A 31 -2.07 24.59 8.46
N LYS A 32 -2.17 23.91 9.60
CA LYS A 32 -1.09 23.05 10.14
C LYS A 32 -1.35 21.57 9.96
N CYS A 33 -2.54 21.17 9.50
CA CYS A 33 -2.92 19.76 9.47
C CYS A 33 -2.05 18.95 8.51
N PHE A 34 -1.94 19.37 7.25
CA PHE A 34 -1.11 18.67 6.26
C PHE A 34 0.39 18.74 6.60
N ALA A 35 0.86 19.83 7.18
CA ALA A 35 2.24 19.94 7.66
C ALA A 35 2.53 18.92 8.78
N ALA A 36 1.60 18.75 9.71
CA ALA A 36 1.73 17.75 10.78
C ALA A 36 1.74 16.32 10.24
N LEU A 37 0.89 16.02 9.25
CA LEU A 37 0.88 14.73 8.55
C LEU A 37 2.23 14.47 7.84
N GLN A 38 2.72 15.44 7.07
CA GLN A 38 3.97 15.30 6.32
C GLN A 38 5.20 15.15 7.23
N ASP A 39 5.25 15.88 8.33
CA ASP A 39 6.34 15.74 9.30
C ASP A 39 6.34 14.35 9.94
N CYS A 40 5.17 13.82 10.29
CA CYS A 40 5.05 12.48 10.85
C CYS A 40 5.38 11.38 9.84
N GLU A 41 5.07 11.59 8.56
CA GLU A 41 5.49 10.70 7.47
C GLU A 41 7.01 10.64 7.35
N LYS A 42 7.69 11.80 7.41
CA LYS A 42 9.16 11.87 7.37
C LYS A 42 9.81 11.21 8.58
N GLU A 43 9.23 11.36 9.76
CA GLU A 43 9.76 10.77 11.01
C GLU A 43 9.55 9.26 11.06
N CYS A 44 8.38 8.77 10.63
CA CYS A 44 7.93 7.41 10.90
C CYS A 44 7.92 6.49 9.68
N GLY A 45 8.03 7.04 8.48
CA GLY A 45 7.81 6.32 7.23
C GLY A 45 6.47 5.59 7.24
N ASN A 46 6.56 4.27 7.11
CA ASN A 46 5.46 3.32 6.98
C ASN A 46 4.97 2.69 8.31
N SER A 47 5.50 3.11 9.46
CA SER A 47 5.04 2.61 10.76
C SER A 47 3.78 3.33 11.24
N THR A 48 2.62 2.67 11.15
CA THR A 48 1.32 3.23 11.57
C THR A 48 1.27 3.57 13.06
N THR A 49 1.90 2.76 13.91
CA THR A 49 2.03 3.00 15.35
C THR A 49 2.89 4.24 15.63
N CYS A 50 4.02 4.39 14.92
CA CYS A 50 4.86 5.57 15.04
C CYS A 50 4.09 6.82 14.59
N TYR A 51 3.43 6.76 13.44
CA TYR A 51 2.68 7.88 12.87
C TYR A 51 1.58 8.37 13.83
N SER A 52 0.81 7.44 14.39
CA SER A 52 -0.23 7.74 15.39
C SER A 52 0.34 8.42 16.64
N THR A 53 1.51 7.97 17.09
CA THR A 53 2.21 8.57 18.24
C THR A 53 2.74 9.96 17.90
N CYS A 54 3.30 10.15 16.70
CA CYS A 54 3.80 11.44 16.24
C CYS A 54 2.67 12.48 16.17
N LEU A 55 1.51 12.12 15.63
CA LEU A 55 0.36 13.03 15.56
C LEU A 55 -0.16 13.40 16.94
N ALA A 56 -0.23 12.42 17.86
CA ALA A 56 -0.60 12.69 19.25
C ALA A 56 0.37 13.67 19.92
N LYS A 57 1.68 13.54 19.69
CA LYS A 57 2.70 14.49 20.20
C LYS A 57 2.58 15.88 19.58
N LYS A 58 2.27 15.98 18.28
CA LYS A 58 2.06 17.26 17.60
C LYS A 58 0.77 17.97 18.03
N GLY A 59 -0.18 17.24 18.62
CA GLY A 59 -1.42 17.81 19.16
C GLY A 59 -2.37 18.38 18.09
N ASN A 60 -2.20 18.02 16.82
CA ASN A 60 -3.12 18.45 15.76
C ASN A 60 -4.32 17.49 15.71
N THR A 61 -5.46 17.95 16.23
CA THR A 61 -6.70 17.16 16.33
C THR A 61 -7.27 16.80 14.96
N ASN A 62 -7.20 17.69 13.98
CA ASN A 62 -7.73 17.44 12.63
C ASN A 62 -6.88 16.41 11.88
N ALA A 63 -5.56 16.47 12.00
CA ALA A 63 -4.63 15.51 11.42
C ALA A 63 -4.81 14.13 12.07
N SER A 64 -4.97 14.09 13.40
CA SER A 64 -5.23 12.86 14.15
C SER A 64 -6.56 12.24 13.76
N ALA A 65 -7.62 13.04 13.58
CA ALA A 65 -8.93 12.58 13.16
C ALA A 65 -8.92 12.03 11.72
N LEU A 66 -8.25 12.73 10.80
CA LEU A 66 -8.10 12.27 9.42
C LEU A 66 -7.29 10.97 9.35
N TRP A 67 -6.15 10.90 10.02
CA TRP A 67 -5.33 9.69 10.11
C TRP A 67 -6.09 8.50 10.70
N LYS A 68 -6.83 8.73 11.79
CA LYS A 68 -7.67 7.69 12.37
C LYS A 68 -8.71 7.18 11.39
N CYS A 69 -9.40 8.07 10.66
CA CYS A 69 -10.38 7.67 9.65
C CYS A 69 -9.74 6.84 8.52
N ILE A 70 -8.55 7.25 8.07
CA ILE A 70 -7.77 6.54 7.05
C ILE A 70 -7.47 5.10 7.46
N ILE A 71 -7.04 4.88 8.71
CA ILE A 71 -6.78 3.54 9.24
C ILE A 71 -8.08 2.75 9.44
N ASP A 72 -9.09 3.36 10.06
CA ASP A 72 -10.35 2.68 10.39
C ASP A 72 -11.10 2.19 9.12
N ASN A 73 -10.91 2.86 7.99
CA ASN A 73 -11.51 2.49 6.70
C ASN A 73 -10.53 1.76 5.76
N ASP A 74 -9.36 1.38 6.25
CA ASP A 74 -8.33 0.68 5.49
C ASP A 74 -7.93 1.41 4.19
N CYS A 75 -8.02 2.75 4.18
CA CYS A 75 -7.81 3.55 2.98
C CYS A 75 -6.35 3.52 2.50
N LEU A 76 -5.39 3.18 3.38
CA LEU A 76 -3.99 2.97 2.98
C LEU A 76 -3.81 1.78 2.03
N ASN A 77 -4.74 0.83 2.08
CA ASN A 77 -4.76 -0.37 1.25
C ASN A 77 -5.79 -0.29 0.11
N ALA A 78 -6.51 0.83 -0.02
CA ALA A 78 -7.34 1.10 -1.19
C ALA A 78 -6.41 1.26 -2.42
N VAL A 79 -6.77 0.73 -3.58
CA VAL A 79 -5.77 0.50 -4.65
C VAL A 79 -5.81 1.63 -5.68
N GLU A 80 -4.69 2.33 -5.84
CA GLU A 80 -4.35 3.05 -7.07
C GLU A 80 -3.71 2.06 -8.05
N VAL A 81 -4.36 1.83 -9.21
CA VAL A 81 -3.71 1.21 -10.37
C VAL A 81 -3.31 2.33 -11.31
N THR A 82 -2.25 3.05 -10.97
CA THR A 82 -1.54 3.87 -11.96
C THR A 82 -0.53 2.97 -12.67
N ALA A 83 -0.94 2.56 -13.88
CA ALA A 83 -0.30 1.58 -14.76
C ALA A 83 -0.30 0.14 -14.22
N VAL A 84 -0.44 -0.80 -15.15
CA VAL A 84 -0.21 -2.22 -14.90
C VAL A 84 1.26 -2.35 -14.50
N ALA A 85 1.56 -2.35 -13.19
CA ALA A 85 2.88 -2.76 -12.73
C ALA A 85 3.10 -4.16 -13.30
N THR A 86 4.05 -4.27 -14.21
CA THR A 86 4.42 -5.56 -14.75
C THR A 86 5.21 -6.30 -13.69
N PHE A 87 5.31 -7.62 -13.78
CA PHE A 87 6.26 -8.40 -12.97
C PHE A 87 7.65 -7.75 -12.87
N GLY A 88 8.09 -7.03 -13.93
CA GLY A 88 9.35 -6.29 -13.96
C GLY A 88 9.46 -5.16 -12.91
N ASP A 89 8.39 -4.43 -12.64
CA ASP A 89 8.37 -3.32 -11.67
C ASP A 89 8.42 -3.86 -10.23
N ILE A 90 7.68 -4.94 -9.96
CA ILE A 90 7.71 -5.66 -8.69
C ILE A 90 9.10 -6.28 -8.49
N GLN A 91 9.67 -6.87 -9.54
CA GLN A 91 11.00 -7.48 -9.52
C GLN A 91 12.08 -6.46 -9.17
N GLN A 92 12.08 -5.28 -9.80
CA GLN A 92 13.12 -4.27 -9.52
C GLN A 92 13.08 -3.78 -8.07
N CYS A 93 11.88 -3.62 -7.48
CA CYS A 93 11.77 -3.30 -6.07
C CYS A 93 12.26 -4.43 -5.17
N VAL A 94 11.88 -5.67 -5.47
CA VAL A 94 12.31 -6.87 -4.73
C VAL A 94 13.83 -7.06 -4.82
N GLU A 95 14.43 -6.80 -5.97
CA GLU A 95 15.89 -6.83 -6.17
C GLU A 95 16.61 -5.81 -5.26
N GLN A 96 16.04 -4.61 -5.09
CA GLN A 96 16.63 -3.57 -4.27
C GLN A 96 16.37 -3.75 -2.76
N LYS A 97 15.15 -4.14 -2.38
CA LYS A 97 14.70 -4.17 -0.98
C LYS A 97 14.76 -5.55 -0.34
N CYS A 98 14.75 -6.60 -1.15
CA CYS A 98 14.70 -8.00 -0.73
C CYS A 98 15.80 -8.84 -1.41
N PRO A 99 17.07 -8.37 -1.48
CA PRO A 99 18.10 -8.99 -2.31
C PRO A 99 18.41 -10.44 -1.89
N ASN A 100 18.35 -10.76 -0.59
CA ASN A 100 18.61 -12.11 -0.09
C ASN A 100 17.50 -13.09 -0.49
N GLN A 101 16.24 -12.67 -0.35
CA GLN A 101 15.07 -13.46 -0.71
C GLN A 101 15.00 -13.63 -2.22
N TRP A 102 15.34 -12.60 -2.99
CA TRP A 102 15.44 -12.68 -4.44
C TRP A 102 16.55 -13.62 -4.91
N ALA A 103 17.74 -13.53 -4.32
CA ALA A 103 18.84 -14.45 -4.64
C ALA A 103 18.49 -15.92 -4.33
N ALA A 104 17.72 -16.17 -3.25
CA ALA A 104 17.20 -17.51 -2.96
C ALA A 104 16.13 -17.94 -3.98
N CYS A 105 15.27 -17.02 -4.39
CA CYS A 105 14.26 -17.23 -5.42
C CYS A 105 14.88 -17.58 -6.77
N GLN A 106 15.96 -16.92 -7.18
CA GLN A 106 16.67 -17.24 -8.43
C GLN A 106 17.28 -18.64 -8.45
N LYS A 107 17.58 -19.22 -7.28
CA LYS A 107 18.09 -20.60 -7.15
C LYS A 107 16.97 -21.63 -7.18
N ASP A 108 15.73 -21.23 -6.95
CA ASP A 108 14.55 -22.08 -7.02
C ASP A 108 13.84 -21.90 -8.36
N SER A 109 13.98 -22.90 -9.24
CA SER A 109 13.37 -22.91 -10.58
C SER A 109 11.85 -22.72 -10.57
N LYS A 110 11.16 -22.97 -9.46
CA LYS A 110 9.71 -22.79 -9.32
C LYS A 110 9.34 -21.39 -8.80
N CYS A 111 10.28 -20.63 -8.27
CA CYS A 111 9.97 -19.41 -7.56
C CYS A 111 9.43 -18.31 -8.48
N VAL A 112 10.19 -17.92 -9.52
CA VAL A 112 9.76 -16.89 -10.48
C VAL A 112 8.44 -17.27 -11.18
N PRO A 113 8.27 -18.52 -11.70
CA PRO A 113 6.98 -18.94 -12.25
C PRO A 113 5.82 -18.90 -11.24
N ALA A 114 6.07 -19.24 -9.97
CA ALA A 114 5.06 -19.18 -8.92
C ALA A 114 4.61 -17.74 -8.64
N LEU A 115 5.56 -16.80 -8.58
CA LEU A 115 5.27 -15.38 -8.39
C LEU A 115 4.46 -14.82 -9.57
N GLN A 116 4.88 -15.09 -10.81
CA GLN A 116 4.18 -14.65 -12.02
C GLN A 116 2.77 -15.23 -12.14
N ASP A 117 2.59 -16.52 -11.83
CA ASP A 117 1.27 -17.15 -11.94
C ASP A 117 0.32 -16.65 -10.84
N CYS A 118 0.84 -16.40 -9.63
CA CYS A 118 0.06 -15.79 -8.56
C CYS A 118 -0.26 -14.33 -8.84
N GLU A 119 0.66 -13.55 -9.41
CA GLU A 119 0.38 -12.19 -9.87
C GLU A 119 -0.71 -12.18 -10.93
N LYS A 120 -0.60 -13.02 -11.96
CA LYS A 120 -1.61 -13.12 -13.03
C LYS A 120 -2.98 -13.52 -12.51
N LYS A 121 -3.03 -14.38 -11.49
CA LYS A 121 -4.28 -14.88 -10.89
C LYS A 121 -4.87 -13.91 -9.87
N CYS A 122 -4.03 -13.26 -9.07
CA CYS A 122 -4.45 -12.50 -7.89
C CYS A 122 -4.34 -10.98 -8.04
N GLY A 123 -3.57 -10.49 -9.02
CA GLY A 123 -3.24 -9.08 -9.17
C GLY A 123 -2.59 -8.56 -7.89
N THR A 124 -3.22 -7.59 -7.23
CA THR A 124 -2.75 -6.98 -5.98
C THR A 124 -3.43 -7.51 -4.72
N LYS A 125 -4.31 -8.52 -4.82
CA LYS A 125 -5.10 -9.02 -3.68
C LYS A 125 -4.27 -9.85 -2.71
N SER A 126 -3.81 -9.25 -1.61
CA SER A 126 -2.98 -9.91 -0.59
C SER A 126 -3.55 -11.24 -0.10
N SER A 127 -4.85 -11.28 0.20
CA SER A 127 -5.55 -12.51 0.63
C SER A 127 -5.54 -13.62 -0.44
N CYS A 128 -5.57 -13.26 -1.72
CA CYS A 128 -5.41 -14.21 -2.82
C CYS A 128 -3.97 -14.71 -2.92
N TRP A 129 -2.97 -13.82 -2.74
CA TRP A 129 -1.56 -14.21 -2.73
C TRP A 129 -1.22 -15.17 -1.59
N THR A 130 -1.75 -14.93 -0.38
CA THR A 130 -1.59 -15.82 0.78
C THR A 130 -2.13 -17.22 0.53
N LEU A 131 -3.16 -17.35 -0.31
CA LEU A 131 -3.70 -18.65 -0.72
C LEU A 131 -3.01 -19.22 -1.96
N CYS A 132 -2.53 -18.39 -2.86
CA CYS A 132 -1.93 -18.82 -4.11
C CYS A 132 -0.53 -19.40 -3.91
N LEU A 133 0.36 -18.68 -3.21
CA LEU A 133 1.77 -19.07 -3.09
C LEU A 133 2.00 -20.43 -2.41
N PRO A 134 1.30 -20.79 -1.31
CA PRO A 134 1.46 -22.11 -0.70
C PRO A 134 1.13 -23.26 -1.65
N THR A 135 0.21 -23.05 -2.60
CA THR A 135 -0.16 -24.07 -3.60
C THR A 135 0.88 -24.26 -4.71
N LYS A 136 1.89 -23.38 -4.80
CA LYS A 136 2.95 -23.44 -5.81
C LYS A 136 4.20 -24.22 -5.38
N GLY A 137 4.31 -24.54 -4.10
CA GLY A 137 5.38 -25.40 -3.57
C GLY A 137 6.79 -24.80 -3.64
N SER A 138 6.91 -23.47 -3.62
CA SER A 138 8.19 -22.74 -3.50
C SER A 138 8.21 -21.92 -2.22
N GLN A 139 9.06 -22.30 -1.27
CA GLN A 139 9.26 -21.52 -0.05
C GLN A 139 9.93 -20.18 -0.35
N ALA A 140 10.85 -20.15 -1.33
CA ALA A 140 11.51 -18.93 -1.76
C ALA A 140 10.51 -17.90 -2.32
N ALA A 141 9.46 -18.34 -3.04
CA ALA A 141 8.40 -17.45 -3.52
C ALA A 141 7.57 -16.85 -2.39
N ILE A 142 7.28 -17.64 -1.35
CA ILE A 142 6.60 -17.17 -0.15
C ILE A 142 7.45 -16.11 0.57
N ASP A 143 8.75 -16.36 0.70
CA ASP A 143 9.66 -15.46 1.42
C ASP A 143 9.89 -14.15 0.65
N VAL A 144 9.99 -14.20 -0.68
CA VAL A 144 10.00 -13.00 -1.54
C VAL A 144 8.72 -12.20 -1.37
N ALA A 145 7.55 -12.84 -1.46
CA ALA A 145 6.29 -12.12 -1.37
C ALA A 145 6.04 -11.49 0.02
N LYS A 146 6.48 -12.15 1.09
CA LYS A 146 6.47 -11.58 2.45
C LYS A 146 7.38 -10.36 2.54
N CYS A 147 8.59 -10.45 2.00
CA CYS A 147 9.53 -9.33 2.00
C CYS A 147 9.03 -8.17 1.13
N ALA A 148 8.46 -8.47 -0.04
CA ALA A 148 7.88 -7.50 -0.95
C ALA A 148 6.73 -6.73 -0.29
N GLN A 149 5.85 -7.42 0.46
CA GLN A 149 4.83 -6.77 1.28
C GLN A 149 5.46 -5.92 2.38
N ALA A 150 6.43 -6.43 3.15
CA ALA A 150 7.05 -5.65 4.22
C ALA A 150 7.75 -4.36 3.72
N ASN A 151 8.24 -4.37 2.47
CA ASN A 151 8.97 -3.25 1.87
C ASN A 151 8.15 -2.43 0.86
N GLY A 152 6.86 -2.72 0.71
CA GLY A 152 5.97 -1.98 -0.17
C GLY A 152 6.20 -2.16 -1.67
N CYS A 153 6.92 -3.21 -2.06
CA CYS A 153 7.14 -3.56 -3.46
C CYS A 153 5.88 -4.06 -4.17
N VAL A 154 4.91 -4.52 -3.39
CA VAL A 154 3.57 -4.88 -3.87
C VAL A 154 2.59 -3.95 -3.19
N GLY A 155 2.27 -2.85 -3.87
CA GLY A 155 1.28 -1.84 -3.52
C GLY A 155 1.32 -1.35 -2.08
N ILE A 156 2.22 -0.43 -1.72
CA ILE A 156 2.16 0.25 -0.41
C ILE A 156 2.60 1.73 -0.54
N ILE A 157 1.68 2.61 -0.14
CA ILE A 157 1.72 4.06 0.11
C ILE A 157 1.79 4.96 -1.14
N PRO A 158 0.64 5.50 -1.61
CA PRO A 158 0.71 6.79 -2.27
C PRO A 158 1.12 7.80 -1.22
N SER A 159 2.23 8.49 -1.47
CA SER A 159 2.68 9.65 -0.71
C SER A 159 1.46 10.52 -0.37
N ILE A 160 1.18 10.66 0.92
CA ILE A 160 0.04 11.47 1.43
C ILE A 160 0.20 12.94 0.96
N VAL A 161 1.43 13.29 0.57
CA VAL A 161 1.89 14.54 -0.05
C VAL A 161 1.25 14.86 -1.40
N SER A 162 0.66 13.89 -2.13
CA SER A 162 0.03 14.18 -3.44
C SER A 162 -1.37 14.79 -3.32
N MET A 163 -1.96 14.87 -2.12
CA MET A 163 -3.32 15.40 -1.91
C MET A 163 -3.39 16.93 -1.78
N SER A 164 -2.26 17.65 -1.96
CA SER A 164 -2.18 19.10 -1.84
C SER A 164 -1.93 19.84 -3.16
N GLN A 165 -1.99 19.15 -4.30
CA GLN A 165 -1.93 19.76 -5.64
C GLN A 165 -3.29 19.78 -6.32
#